data_AF-A0A967TD44-F1
#
_entry.id   AF-A0A967TD44-F1
#
_cell.length_a   1.000
_cell.length_b   1.000
_cell.length_c   1.000
_cell.angle_alpha   90.00
_cell.angle_beta   90.00
_cell.angle_gamma   90.00
#
_symmetry.space_group_name_H-M   'P 1'
#
loop_
_entity.id
_entity.type
_entity.pdbx_description
1 polymer ?
#
loop_
_entity_poly.entity_id
_entity_poly.type
_entity_poly.pdbx_seq_one_letter_code
_entity_poly.pdbx_strand_id
1 'polypeptide(L)'
;RLADVSGERYVDRLSCEMRDMVTAACEVSEVELYATHRSEREDWVQGMVMAGMGFAFFPEFSVVVEGIRCRPLVDPQVHREV
;
A
#
# COMPACT_ATOMS: atom_id res chain seq x y z
N ARG A 1 -7.28 -0.81 -9.29
CA ARG A 1 -6.66 -2.07 -9.76
C ARG A 1 -5.17 -1.97 -9.52
N LEU A 2 -4.48 -3.08 -9.35
CA LEU A 2 -3.03 -3.06 -9.08
C LEU A 2 -2.25 -2.43 -10.24
N ALA A 3 -2.69 -2.69 -11.48
CA ALA A 3 -2.15 -2.04 -12.67
C ALA A 3 -2.25 -0.51 -12.67
N ASP A 4 -3.25 0.08 -11.98
CA ASP A 4 -3.45 1.53 -11.95
C ASP A 4 -2.35 2.26 -11.13
N VAL A 5 -1.54 1.52 -10.37
CA VAL A 5 -0.48 2.07 -9.51
C VAL A 5 0.94 1.64 -9.92
N SER A 6 1.07 0.96 -11.07
CA SER A 6 2.37 0.57 -11.61
C SER A 6 3.19 1.83 -11.94
N GLY A 7 4.42 1.92 -11.44
CA GLY A 7 5.31 3.07 -11.62
C GLY A 7 4.96 4.30 -10.76
N GLU A 8 3.90 4.26 -9.96
CA GLU A 8 3.57 5.34 -9.03
C GLU A 8 4.51 5.35 -7.81
N ARG A 9 4.64 6.51 -7.16
CA ARG A 9 5.48 6.63 -5.95
C ARG A 9 4.89 5.80 -4.81
N TYR A 10 5.55 4.71 -4.47
CA TYR A 10 5.14 3.83 -3.38
C TYR A 10 5.85 4.20 -2.08
N VAL A 11 5.11 4.17 -0.98
CA VAL A 11 5.59 4.30 0.40
C VAL A 11 5.39 2.95 1.09
N ASP A 12 6.50 2.28 1.38
CA ASP A 12 6.47 0.90 1.87
C ASP A 12 6.40 0.84 3.40
N ARG A 13 5.40 0.12 3.92
CA ARG A 13 5.29 -0.23 5.34
C ARG A 13 5.99 -1.57 5.55
N LEU A 14 7.20 -1.54 6.09
CA LEU A 14 8.07 -2.72 6.22
C LEU A 14 7.46 -3.82 7.10
N SER A 15 6.79 -3.45 8.18
CA SER A 15 6.15 -4.37 9.14
C SER A 15 4.67 -4.63 8.81
N CYS A 16 4.25 -4.44 7.56
CA CYS A 16 2.88 -4.70 7.15
C CYS A 16 2.62 -6.20 7.00
N GLU A 17 1.59 -6.70 7.67
CA GLU A 17 1.18 -8.10 7.63
C GLU A 17 0.65 -8.55 6.27
N MET A 18 0.33 -7.60 5.38
CA MET A 18 -0.12 -7.88 4.01
C MET A 18 0.98 -7.69 2.97
N ARG A 19 2.21 -7.32 3.38
CA ARG A 19 3.30 -6.94 2.47
C ARG A 19 3.64 -8.03 1.48
N ASP A 20 3.79 -9.27 1.96
CA ASP A 20 4.16 -10.41 1.12
C ASP A 20 3.04 -10.74 0.11
N MET A 21 1.78 -10.70 0.56
CA MET A 21 0.62 -10.92 -0.31
C MET A 21 0.53 -9.88 -1.43
N VAL A 22 0.72 -8.61 -1.10
CA VAL A 22 0.69 -7.52 -2.09
C VAL A 22 1.89 -7.63 -3.04
N THR A 23 3.07 -7.97 -2.53
CA THR A 23 4.26 -8.15 -3.36
C THR A 23 4.08 -9.29 -4.35
N ALA A 24 3.58 -10.45 -3.90
CA ALA A 24 3.26 -11.58 -4.78
C ALA A 24 2.19 -11.22 -5.82
N ALA A 25 1.16 -10.47 -5.42
CA ALA A 25 0.14 -9.98 -6.36
C ALA A 25 0.73 -9.05 -7.43
N CYS A 26 1.70 -8.21 -7.06
CA CYS A 26 2.39 -7.33 -8.01
C CYS A 26 3.24 -8.12 -9.00
N GLU A 27 3.98 -9.13 -8.52
CA GLU A 27 4.78 -10.00 -9.37
C GLU A 27 3.92 -10.73 -10.42
N VAL A 28 2.79 -11.30 -9.99
CA VAL A 28 1.86 -12.00 -10.90
C VAL A 28 1.20 -11.05 -11.91
N SER A 29 0.92 -9.82 -11.49
CA SER A 29 0.23 -8.82 -12.33
C SER A 29 1.19 -7.97 -13.17
N GLU A 30 2.50 -8.26 -13.14
CA GLU A 30 3.56 -7.48 -13.79
C GLU A 30 3.52 -5.99 -13.40
N VAL A 31 3.23 -5.71 -12.13
CA VAL A 31 3.16 -4.35 -11.58
C VAL A 31 4.49 -3.97 -10.95
N GLU A 32 5.10 -2.89 -11.43
CA GLU A 32 6.33 -2.36 -10.89
C GLU A 32 6.05 -1.42 -9.72
N LEU A 33 6.44 -1.83 -8.51
CA LEU A 33 6.41 -0.99 -7.32
C LEU A 33 7.82 -0.55 -6.94
N TYR A 34 8.09 0.75 -7.07
CA TYR A 34 9.32 1.34 -6.56
C TYR A 34 9.06 2.12 -5.26
N ALA A 35 9.54 1.56 -4.15
CA ALA A 35 9.45 2.21 -2.85
C ALA A 35 10.40 3.42 -2.78
N THR A 36 9.83 4.62 -2.94
CA THR A 36 10.55 5.90 -2.78
C THR A 36 10.86 6.21 -1.32
N HIS A 37 10.04 5.70 -0.41
CA HIS A 37 10.15 5.89 1.03
C HIS A 37 9.79 4.58 1.74
N ARG A 38 10.38 4.33 2.91
CA ARG A 38 10.13 3.13 3.72
C ARG A 38 10.10 3.47 5.20
N SER A 39 9.20 2.83 5.95
CA SER A 39 9.13 2.94 7.40
C SER A 39 8.50 1.69 8.01
N GLU A 40 8.92 1.31 9.21
CA GLU A 40 8.24 0.29 10.02
C GLU A 40 7.01 0.88 10.73
N ARG A 41 7.04 2.18 11.00
CA ARG A 41 5.99 2.92 11.70
C ARG A 41 4.84 3.30 10.76
N GLU A 42 3.66 2.77 11.04
CA GLU A 42 2.46 2.99 10.24
C GLU A 42 1.96 4.44 10.23
N ASP A 43 2.07 5.15 11.35
CA ASP A 43 1.68 6.56 11.47
C ASP A 43 2.55 7.45 10.56
N TRP A 44 3.83 7.15 10.44
CA TRP A 44 4.73 7.85 9.53
C TRP A 44 4.41 7.56 8.07
N VAL A 45 4.10 6.31 7.73
CA VAL A 45 3.68 5.95 6.37
C VAL A 45 2.40 6.71 6.00
N GLN A 46 1.40 6.71 6.87
CA GLN A 46 0.15 7.44 6.66
C GLN A 46 0.37 8.95 6.54
N GLY A 47 1.23 9.53 7.38
CA GLY A 47 1.62 10.94 7.28
C GLY A 47 2.30 11.29 5.96
N MET A 48 3.18 10.42 5.45
CA MET A 48 3.84 10.62 4.14
C MET A 48 2.84 10.56 2.99
N VAL A 49 1.87 9.65 3.04
CA VAL A 49 0.76 9.59 2.06
C VAL A 49 -0.08 10.86 2.10
N MET A 50 -0.44 11.35 3.30
CA MET A 50 -1.17 12.61 3.45
C MET A 50 -0.43 13.82 2.92
N ALA A 51 0.89 13.85 3.07
CA ALA A 51 1.76 14.88 2.53
C ALA A 51 1.94 14.79 0.99
N GLY A 52 1.31 13.82 0.32
CA GLY A 52 1.38 13.65 -1.14
C GLY A 52 2.67 13.00 -1.65
N MET A 53 3.44 12.36 -0.77
CA MET A 53 4.71 11.74 -1.14
C MET A 53 4.52 10.46 -1.98
N GLY A 54 3.33 9.86 -1.94
CA GLY A 54 3.00 8.67 -2.69
C GLY A 54 1.73 8.01 -2.21
N PHE A 55 1.60 6.72 -2.50
CA PHE A 55 0.54 5.86 -1.97
C PHE A 55 1.13 4.70 -1.17
N ALA A 56 0.29 4.04 -0.39
CA ALA A 56 0.67 2.85 0.36
C ALA A 56 -0.48 1.84 0.38
N PHE A 57 -0.14 0.56 0.55
CA PHE A 57 -1.13 -0.49 0.81
C PHE A 57 -1.34 -0.64 2.31
N PHE A 58 -2.60 -0.67 2.71
CA PHE A 58 -3.01 -0.82 4.10
C PHE A 58 -4.19 -1.78 4.22
N PRO A 59 -4.25 -2.57 5.31
CA PRO A 59 -5.50 -3.18 5.74
C PRO A 59 -6.55 -2.09 6.00
N GLU A 60 -7.81 -2.38 5.64
CA GLU A 60 -8.93 -1.42 5.73
C GLU A 60 -9.04 -0.76 7.11
N PHE A 61 -8.88 -1.53 8.19
CA PHE A 61 -9.04 -1.07 9.57
C PHE A 61 -7.76 -0.51 10.21
N SER A 62 -6.65 -0.44 9.48
CA SER A 62 -5.36 0.07 9.99
C SER A 62 -5.10 1.53 9.64
N VAL A 63 -5.97 2.17 8.85
CA VAL A 63 -5.87 3.58 8.52
C VAL A 63 -6.48 4.41 9.66
N VAL A 64 -5.65 5.23 10.31
CA VAL A 64 -6.02 6.02 11.50
C VAL A 64 -5.88 7.53 11.30
N VAL A 65 -5.13 7.97 10.29
CA VAL A 65 -4.98 9.40 9.98
C VAL A 65 -6.21 9.90 9.21
N GLU A 66 -6.91 10.86 9.79
CA GLU A 66 -8.08 11.49 9.17
C GLU A 66 -7.72 12.20 7.86
N GLY A 67 -8.63 12.12 6.89
CA GLY A 67 -8.47 12.77 5.59
C GLY A 67 -7.69 11.96 4.55
N ILE A 68 -7.12 10.80 4.91
CA ILE A 68 -6.55 9.88 3.92
C ILE A 68 -7.66 9.38 3.00
N ARG A 69 -7.46 9.51 1.69
CA ARG A 69 -8.33 8.89 0.69
C ARG A 69 -7.95 7.43 0.53
N CYS A 70 -8.81 6.55 1.01
CA CYS A 70 -8.68 5.11 0.80
C CYS A 70 -9.46 4.67 -0.45
N ARG A 71 -8.89 3.73 -1.19
CA ARG A 71 -9.58 3.03 -2.29
C ARG A 71 -9.35 1.53 -2.12
N PRO A 72 -10.38 0.68 -2.19
CA PRO A 72 -10.20 -0.75 -2.11
C PRO A 72 -9.42 -1.26 -3.33
N LEU A 73 -8.49 -2.20 -3.08
CA LEU A 73 -7.85 -2.95 -4.14
C LEU A 73 -8.80 -4.07 -4.58
N VAL A 74 -9.44 -3.88 -5.73
CA VAL A 74 -10.47 -4.78 -6.25
C VAL A 74 -9.95 -5.83 -7.24
N ASP A 75 -8.72 -5.67 -7.73
CA ASP A 75 -8.15 -6.51 -8.78
C ASP A 75 -6.60 -6.49 -8.70
N PRO A 76 -5.98 -7.60 -8.28
CA PRO A 76 -6.62 -8.74 -7.62
C PRO A 76 -7.15 -8.33 -6.23
N GLN A 77 -8.20 -8.99 -5.75
CA GLN A 77 -8.66 -8.78 -4.37
C GLN A 77 -7.68 -9.44 -3.40
N VAL A 78 -7.02 -8.63 -2.56
CA VAL A 78 -6.11 -9.12 -1.52
C VAL A 78 -6.81 -9.04 -0.17
N HIS A 79 -7.07 -10.19 0.44
CA HIS A 79 -7.70 -10.29 1.76
C HIS A 79 -7.02 -11.41 2.55
N ARG A 80 -7.05 -11.29 3.89
CA ARG A 80 -6.66 -12.37 4.78
C ARG A 80 -7.91 -13.16 5.18
N GLU A 81 -7.81 -14.48 5.24
CA GLU A 81 -8.74 -15.29 6.02
C GLU A 81 -8.26 -15.25 7.48
N VAL A 82 -9.12 -14.84 8.41
CA VAL A 82 -8.83 -14.75 9.85
C VAL A 82 -9.54 -15.88 10.57
#